data_AF-A0A9D9C286-F1
#
_entry.id   AF-A0A9D9C286-F1
#
_cell.length_a   1.000
_cell.length_b   1.000
_cell.length_c   1.000
_cell.angle_alpha   90.00
_cell.angle_beta   90.00
_cell.angle_gamma   90.00
#
_symmetry.space_group_name_H-M   'P 1'
#
loop_
_entity.id
_entity.type
_entity.pdbx_description
1 polymer ?
#
loop_
_entity_poly.entity_id
_entity_poly.type
_entity_poly.pdbx_seq_one_letter_code
_entity_poly.pdbx_strand_id
1 'polypeptide(L)'
;MANIENFNFAGLKAIVRVDFNVPLDDNGNITDDTRIRGALPTLKKILADGGALIIMSHMGKPKGKVNPKYSLSQIQGAVAAALGIDVKFAPDCANAAEDAAALKPGEVLLLENLRFYAEEEGKPVGIEKEDPAYEDAKKEMKAR
;
A
#
# COMPACT_ATOMS: atom_id res chain seq x y z
N MET A 1 -15.07 19.03 -0.38
CA MET A 1 -13.92 18.09 -0.33
C MET A 1 -12.87 18.71 0.57
N ALA A 2 -12.41 18.02 1.61
CA ALA A 2 -11.35 18.54 2.47
C ALA A 2 -10.00 18.49 1.72
N ASN A 3 -9.19 19.54 1.83
CA ASN A 3 -7.84 19.58 1.26
C ASN A 3 -6.84 19.21 2.35
N ILE A 4 -5.89 18.32 2.02
CA ILE A 4 -4.85 17.88 2.95
C ILE A 4 -3.96 19.03 3.41
N GLU A 5 -3.77 20.07 2.59
CA GLU A 5 -2.99 21.26 2.94
C GLU A 5 -3.55 22.00 4.16
N ASN A 6 -4.85 21.86 4.44
CA ASN A 6 -5.52 22.54 5.54
C ASN A 6 -5.56 21.71 6.85
N PHE A 7 -4.93 20.54 6.86
CA PHE A 7 -4.89 19.66 8.03
C PHE A 7 -3.47 19.57 8.59
N ASN A 8 -3.32 19.57 9.92
CA ASN A 8 -2.04 19.41 10.59
C ASN A 8 -1.89 17.97 11.13
N PHE A 9 -0.83 17.26 10.73
CA PHE A 9 -0.57 15.89 11.17
C PHE A 9 0.33 15.76 12.41
N ALA A 10 0.72 16.86 13.06
CA ALA A 10 1.58 16.83 14.26
C ALA A 10 1.09 15.83 15.32
N GLY A 11 1.92 14.82 15.61
CA GLY A 11 1.62 13.79 16.61
C GLY A 11 0.55 12.77 16.19
N LEU A 12 0.03 12.85 14.96
CA LEU A 12 -0.95 11.94 14.41
C LEU A 12 -0.29 10.89 13.52
N LYS A 13 -1.01 9.79 13.30
CA LYS A 13 -0.65 8.76 12.32
C LYS A 13 -1.60 8.84 11.14
N ALA A 14 -1.07 8.92 9.93
CA ALA A 14 -1.86 8.95 8.71
C ALA A 14 -1.63 7.69 7.89
N ILE A 15 -2.71 6.98 7.56
CA ILE A 15 -2.68 5.93 6.55
C ILE A 15 -3.04 6.52 5.18
N VAL A 16 -2.17 6.32 4.20
CA VAL A 16 -2.28 6.91 2.87
C VAL A 16 -2.29 5.80 1.84
N ARG A 17 -3.38 5.74 1.07
CA ARG A 17 -3.48 4.89 -0.11
C ARG A 17 -2.83 5.59 -1.29
N VAL A 18 -1.76 5.00 -1.82
CA VAL A 18 -1.03 5.52 -2.98
C VAL A 18 -1.09 4.53 -4.15
N ASP A 19 -0.79 5.00 -5.35
CA ASP A 19 -0.54 4.14 -6.50
C ASP A 19 0.97 3.93 -6.64
N PHE A 20 1.49 2.81 -6.13
CA PHE A 20 2.88 2.38 -6.31
C PHE A 20 2.97 1.15 -7.22
N ASN A 21 1.97 0.94 -8.08
CA ASN A 21 2.03 -0.09 -9.10
C ASN A 21 2.96 0.36 -10.24
N VAL A 22 4.27 0.31 -9.98
CA VAL A 22 5.34 0.70 -10.89
C VAL A 22 5.84 -0.50 -11.70
N PRO A 23 6.31 -0.30 -12.95
CA PRO A 23 6.90 -1.37 -13.74
C PRO A 23 8.27 -1.77 -13.18
N LEU A 24 8.49 -3.08 -13.05
CA LEU A 24 9.76 -3.68 -12.65
C LEU A 24 10.35 -4.45 -13.84
N ASP A 25 11.68 -4.43 -14.00
CA ASP A 25 12.41 -5.31 -14.91
C ASP A 25 12.51 -6.75 -14.35
N ASP A 26 13.13 -7.66 -15.11
CA ASP A 26 13.30 -9.05 -14.70
C ASP A 26 14.20 -9.23 -13.47
N ASN A 27 15.02 -8.23 -13.15
CA ASN A 27 15.87 -8.22 -11.96
C ASN A 27 15.20 -7.56 -10.75
N GLY A 28 13.94 -7.11 -10.89
CA GLY A 28 13.18 -6.43 -9.85
C GLY A 28 13.49 -4.94 -9.71
N ASN A 29 14.22 -4.33 -10.65
CA ASN A 29 14.49 -2.90 -10.63
C ASN A 29 13.33 -2.10 -11.20
N ILE A 30 13.05 -0.94 -10.60
CA ILE A 30 12.05 -0.01 -11.09
C ILE A 30 12.52 0.61 -12.41
N THR A 31 11.70 0.51 -13.45
CA THR A 31 12.00 1.10 -14.77
C THR A 31 11.33 2.45 -15.00
N ASP A 32 10.29 2.77 -14.24
CA ASP A 32 9.63 4.09 -14.19
C ASP A 32 9.12 4.38 -12.78
N ASP A 33 9.66 5.42 -12.15
CA ASP A 33 9.36 5.84 -10.79
C ASP A 33 8.32 6.98 -10.71
N THR A 34 7.71 7.36 -11.83
CA THR A 34 6.79 8.52 -11.92
C THR A 34 5.67 8.45 -10.90
N ARG A 35 5.15 7.24 -10.62
CA ARG A 35 4.09 7.06 -9.62
C ARG A 35 4.58 7.28 -8.19
N ILE A 36 5.80 6.85 -7.88
CA ILE A 36 6.43 7.12 -6.58
C ILE A 36 6.60 8.62 -6.40
N ARG A 37 7.21 9.29 -7.38
CA ARG A 37 7.41 10.76 -7.37
C ARG A 37 6.09 11.52 -7.25
N GLY A 38 5.03 11.05 -7.92
CA GLY A 38 3.71 11.65 -7.87
C GLY A 38 3.05 11.64 -6.49
N ALA A 39 3.36 10.65 -5.64
CA ALA A 39 2.83 10.59 -4.28
C ALA A 39 3.62 11.46 -3.28
N LEU A 40 4.88 11.78 -3.58
CA LEU A 40 5.79 12.45 -2.64
C LEU A 40 5.25 13.75 -2.03
N PRO A 41 4.54 14.64 -2.74
CA PRO A 41 4.02 15.87 -2.13
C PRO A 41 3.14 15.59 -0.89
N THR A 42 2.19 14.66 -1.03
CA THR A 42 1.30 14.24 0.06
C THR A 42 2.07 13.60 1.22
N LEU A 43 2.99 12.68 0.90
CA LEU A 43 3.75 11.94 1.89
C LEU A 43 4.69 12.85 2.69
N LYS A 44 5.41 13.74 1.99
CA LYS A 44 6.32 14.71 2.61
C LYS A 44 5.58 15.73 3.45
N LYS A 45 4.37 16.14 3.03
CA LYS A 45 3.53 17.06 3.81
C LYS A 45 3.15 16.47 5.18
N ILE A 46 2.76 15.19 5.23
CA ILE A 46 2.44 14.50 6.50
C ILE A 46 3.65 14.46 7.44
N LEU A 47 4.82 14.15 6.88
CA LEU A 47 6.07 14.06 7.63
C LEU A 47 6.56 15.43 8.10
N ALA A 48 6.45 16.46 7.25
CA ALA A 48 6.84 17.83 7.57
C ALA A 48 5.99 18.44 8.70
N ASP A 49 4.71 18.07 8.78
CA ASP A 49 3.82 18.46 9.88
C ASP A 49 4.18 17.78 11.21
N GLY A 50 5.07 16.79 11.21
CA GLY A 50 5.39 15.98 12.40
C GLY A 50 4.44 14.81 12.63
N GLY A 51 3.82 14.29 11.57
CA GLY A 51 3.04 13.06 11.59
C GLY A 51 3.89 11.80 11.39
N ALA A 52 3.30 10.64 11.67
CA ALA A 52 3.81 9.34 11.25
C ALA A 52 3.03 8.84 10.04
N LEU A 53 3.71 8.15 9.11
CA LEU A 53 3.16 7.82 7.81
C LEU A 53 3.05 6.30 7.62
N ILE A 54 1.84 5.82 7.33
CA ILE A 54 1.58 4.43 6.92
C ILE A 54 1.17 4.46 5.45
N ILE A 55 1.91 3.78 4.59
CA ILE A 55 1.69 3.73 3.16
C ILE A 55 1.07 2.38 2.81
N MET A 56 -0.05 2.41 2.11
CA MET A 56 -0.66 1.22 1.54
C MET A 56 -0.80 1.35 0.02
N SER A 57 -0.52 0.27 -0.69
CA SER A 57 -0.65 0.22 -2.14
C SER A 57 -0.87 -1.20 -2.65
N HIS A 58 -0.96 -1.32 -3.96
CA HIS A 58 -0.98 -2.61 -4.64
C HIS A 58 0.11 -2.65 -5.70
N MET A 59 0.52 -3.87 -6.05
CA MET A 59 1.45 -4.12 -7.14
C MET A 59 0.90 -5.25 -8.01
N GLY A 60 0.79 -5.01 -9.32
CA GLY A 60 0.30 -5.98 -10.28
C GLY A 60 -1.07 -6.59 -9.93
N LYS A 61 -1.26 -7.85 -10.32
CA LYS A 61 -2.50 -8.62 -10.13
C LYS A 61 -2.19 -10.02 -9.57
N PRO A 62 -1.84 -10.13 -8.27
CA PRO A 62 -1.53 -11.40 -7.62
C PRO A 62 -2.73 -12.33 -7.40
N LYS A 63 -3.97 -11.85 -7.64
CA LYS A 63 -5.22 -12.63 -7.51
C LYS A 63 -5.40 -13.24 -6.10
N GLY A 64 -5.11 -12.48 -5.05
CA GLY A 64 -5.28 -12.96 -3.66
C GLY A 64 -4.28 -14.02 -3.23
N LYS A 65 -3.12 -14.12 -3.90
CA LYS A 65 -2.05 -15.06 -3.55
C LYS A 65 -0.76 -14.30 -3.33
N VAL A 66 -0.06 -14.62 -2.23
CA VAL A 66 1.27 -14.08 -1.96
C VAL A 66 2.22 -14.51 -3.09
N ASN A 67 2.89 -13.53 -3.70
CA ASN A 67 3.87 -13.77 -4.76
C ASN A 67 5.00 -12.74 -4.65
N PRO A 68 6.25 -13.17 -4.43
CA PRO A 68 7.40 -12.27 -4.30
C PRO A 68 7.56 -11.27 -5.46
N LYS A 69 7.21 -11.67 -6.70
CA LYS A 69 7.25 -10.78 -7.88
C LYS A 69 6.33 -9.57 -7.75
N TYR A 70 5.28 -9.67 -6.95
CA TYR A 70 4.34 -8.60 -6.68
C TYR A 70 4.48 -8.04 -5.26
N SER A 71 5.56 -8.36 -4.53
CA SER A 71 5.80 -7.77 -3.21
C SER A 71 6.19 -6.29 -3.33
N LEU A 72 5.68 -5.47 -2.43
CA LEU A 72 6.07 -4.06 -2.28
C LEU A 72 7.44 -3.91 -1.59
N SER A 73 7.99 -4.96 -1.00
CA SER A 73 9.37 -4.94 -0.47
C SER A 73 10.39 -4.57 -1.56
N GLN A 74 10.12 -4.94 -2.82
CA GLN A 74 10.97 -4.63 -3.98
C GLN A 74 11.17 -3.12 -4.19
N ILE A 75 10.20 -2.29 -3.76
CA ILE A 75 10.25 -0.84 -3.94
C ILE A 75 10.55 -0.09 -2.64
N GLN A 76 10.70 -0.78 -1.52
CA GLN A 76 10.95 -0.17 -0.20
C GLN A 76 12.16 0.76 -0.24
N GLY A 77 13.28 0.30 -0.81
CA GLY A 77 14.51 1.09 -0.93
C GLY A 77 14.34 2.34 -1.80
N ALA A 78 13.58 2.23 -2.90
CA ALA A 78 13.31 3.37 -3.76
C ALA A 78 12.41 4.42 -3.09
N VAL A 79 11.39 3.97 -2.36
CA VAL A 79 10.51 4.85 -1.58
C VAL A 79 11.31 5.55 -0.48
N ALA A 80 12.18 4.83 0.23
CA ALA A 80 13.06 5.39 1.25
C ALA A 80 13.99 6.46 0.66
N ALA A 81 14.64 6.17 -0.48
CA ALA A 81 15.50 7.13 -1.17
C ALA A 81 14.74 8.39 -1.61
N ALA A 82 13.51 8.23 -2.11
CA ALA A 82 12.69 9.35 -2.58
C ALA A 82 12.16 10.25 -1.43
N LEU A 83 11.90 9.65 -0.27
CA LEU A 83 11.51 10.36 0.96
C LEU A 83 12.71 10.97 1.69
N GLY A 84 13.90 10.36 1.55
CA GLY A 84 15.10 10.73 2.31
C GLY A 84 15.07 10.26 3.77
N ILE A 85 14.23 9.26 4.08
CA ILE A 85 13.98 8.73 5.42
C ILE A 85 13.84 7.20 5.30
N ASP A 86 14.31 6.47 6.30
CA ASP A 86 14.14 5.01 6.37
C ASP A 86 12.66 4.62 6.39
N VAL A 87 12.34 3.57 5.63
CA VAL A 87 10.98 3.02 5.53
C VAL A 87 10.97 1.65 6.17
N LYS A 88 10.17 1.48 7.22
CA LYS A 88 9.86 0.16 7.81
C LYS A 88 8.93 -0.59 6.86
N PHE A 89 8.97 -1.92 6.90
CA PHE A 89 8.13 -2.76 6.05
C PHE A 89 7.33 -3.74 6.89
N ALA A 90 6.01 -3.78 6.69
CA ALA A 90 5.13 -4.79 7.26
C ALA A 90 4.86 -5.88 6.21
N PRO A 91 5.38 -7.11 6.38
CA PRO A 91 5.25 -8.18 5.38
C PRO A 91 3.83 -8.74 5.25
N ASP A 92 2.93 -8.37 6.16
CA ASP A 92 1.53 -8.71 6.14
C ASP A 92 0.72 -7.43 6.43
N CYS A 93 -0.05 -6.96 5.44
CA CYS A 93 -0.83 -5.73 5.59
C CYS A 93 -2.07 -5.89 6.47
N ALA A 94 -2.56 -7.12 6.69
CA ALA A 94 -3.69 -7.41 7.59
C ALA A 94 -3.24 -7.55 9.05
N ASN A 95 -1.96 -7.86 9.29
CA ASN A 95 -1.37 -8.06 10.62
C ASN A 95 -0.35 -6.97 11.01
N ALA A 96 -0.46 -5.76 10.46
CA ALA A 96 0.48 -4.65 10.70
C ALA A 96 0.09 -3.71 11.87
N ALA A 97 -0.91 -4.08 12.68
CA ALA A 97 -1.46 -3.18 13.70
C ALA A 97 -0.43 -2.80 14.78
N GLU A 98 0.41 -3.74 15.21
CA GLU A 98 1.46 -3.50 16.20
C GLU A 98 2.55 -2.58 15.65
N ASP A 99 3.01 -2.83 14.42
CA ASP A 99 4.00 -1.99 13.73
C ASP A 99 3.48 -0.55 13.54
N ALA A 100 2.22 -0.42 13.13
CA ALA A 100 1.55 0.87 13.00
C ALA A 100 1.39 1.58 14.36
N ALA A 101 1.09 0.84 15.42
CA ALA A 101 0.97 1.39 16.77
C ALA A 101 2.33 1.88 17.31
N ALA A 102 3.41 1.14 17.04
CA ALA A 102 4.77 1.47 17.45
C ALA A 102 5.39 2.63 16.65
N LEU A 103 4.81 3.00 15.51
CA LEU A 103 5.32 4.05 14.63
C LEU A 103 5.36 5.41 15.33
N LYS A 104 6.52 6.07 15.29
CA LYS A 104 6.76 7.38 15.90
C LYS A 104 6.61 8.50 14.86
N PRO A 105 6.37 9.76 15.29
CA PRO A 105 6.42 10.92 14.41
C PRO A 105 7.69 10.94 13.55
N GLY A 106 7.54 11.22 12.26
CA GLY A 106 8.63 11.20 11.27
C GLY A 106 9.01 9.82 10.74
N GLU A 107 8.48 8.73 11.30
CA GLU A 107 8.71 7.38 10.78
C GLU A 107 7.69 6.99 9.71
N VAL A 108 8.12 6.09 8.82
CA VAL A 108 7.34 5.59 7.70
C VAL A 108 7.21 4.08 7.78
N LEU A 109 6.00 3.57 7.57
CA LEU A 109 5.70 2.15 7.43
C LEU A 109 5.09 1.89 6.04
N LEU A 110 5.69 1.01 5.25
CA LEU A 110 5.13 0.50 4.01
C LEU A 110 4.47 -0.86 4.29
N LEU A 111 3.18 -0.96 4.02
CA LEU A 111 2.45 -2.23 4.09
C LEU A 111 2.73 -3.06 2.84
N GLU A 112 2.68 -4.38 2.99
CA GLU A 112 2.69 -5.31 1.86
C GLU A 112 1.47 -5.11 0.94
N ASN A 113 1.58 -5.65 -0.27
CA ASN A 113 0.60 -5.56 -1.35
C ASN A 113 -0.82 -5.97 -0.90
N LEU A 114 -1.72 -5.00 -0.88
CA LEU A 114 -3.11 -5.20 -0.46
C LEU A 114 -3.82 -6.31 -1.27
N ARG A 115 -3.45 -6.51 -2.55
CA ARG A 115 -4.07 -7.53 -3.42
C ARG A 115 -3.61 -8.97 -3.13
N PHE A 116 -2.73 -9.17 -2.14
CA PHE A 116 -2.51 -10.51 -1.59
C PHE A 116 -3.73 -11.04 -0.83
N TYR A 117 -4.65 -10.16 -0.44
CA TYR A 117 -5.99 -10.49 0.05
C TYR A 117 -6.99 -10.34 -1.09
N ALA A 118 -7.80 -11.38 -1.36
CA ALA A 118 -8.76 -11.34 -2.48
C ALA A 118 -9.90 -10.35 -2.22
N GLU A 119 -10.16 -10.08 -0.94
CA GLU A 119 -11.08 -9.09 -0.41
C GLU A 119 -10.79 -7.70 -0.99
N GLU A 120 -9.52 -7.35 -1.20
CA GLU A 120 -9.11 -6.06 -1.79
C GLU A 120 -9.58 -5.90 -3.25
N GLU A 121 -9.73 -7.00 -4.00
CA GLU A 121 -10.27 -6.98 -5.37
C GLU A 121 -11.80 -7.13 -5.41
N GLY A 122 -12.46 -7.27 -4.24
CA GLY A 122 -13.89 -7.56 -4.13
C GLY A 122 -14.29 -8.85 -4.86
N LYS A 123 -13.39 -9.85 -4.84
CA LYS A 123 -13.60 -11.15 -5.49
C LYS A 123 -13.80 -12.25 -4.43
N PRO A 124 -14.67 -13.23 -4.72
CA PRO A 124 -14.80 -14.43 -3.89
C PRO A 124 -13.47 -15.17 -3.78
N VAL A 125 -13.12 -15.56 -2.55
CA VAL A 125 -11.98 -16.45 -2.30
C VAL A 125 -12.41 -17.88 -2.58
N GLY A 126 -11.65 -18.62 -3.40
CA GLY A 126 -11.82 -20.07 -3.57
C GLY A 126 -12.91 -20.50 -4.56
N ILE A 127 -13.54 -19.58 -5.28
CA ILE A 127 -14.52 -19.87 -6.33
C ILE A 127 -13.93 -19.45 -7.68
N GLU A 128 -13.85 -20.36 -8.64
CA GLU A 128 -13.37 -20.06 -10.00
C GLU A 128 -14.38 -19.17 -10.74
N LYS A 129 -13.91 -18.36 -11.68
CA LYS A 129 -14.77 -17.37 -12.35
C LYS A 129 -15.86 -18.01 -13.20
N GLU A 130 -15.61 -19.23 -13.64
CA GLU A 130 -16.49 -20.07 -14.46
C GLU A 130 -17.55 -20.79 -13.61
N ASP A 131 -17.41 -20.78 -12.28
CA ASP A 131 -18.39 -21.36 -11.37
C ASP A 131 -19.69 -20.51 -11.40
N PRO A 132 -20.88 -21.12 -11.58
CA PRO A 132 -22.15 -20.40 -11.55
C PRO A 132 -22.38 -19.58 -10.28
N ALA A 133 -21.81 -20.01 -9.14
CA ALA A 133 -21.90 -19.31 -7.86
C ALA A 133 -20.98 -18.08 -7.76
N TYR A 134 -20.06 -17.87 -8.70
CA TYR A 134 -19.07 -16.79 -8.63
C TYR A 134 -19.71 -15.40 -8.62
N GLU A 135 -20.68 -15.13 -9.50
CA GLU A 135 -21.29 -13.81 -9.56
C GLU A 135 -22.16 -13.50 -8.34
N ASP A 136 -22.77 -14.51 -7.72
CA ASP A 136 -23.53 -14.34 -6.47
C ASP A 136 -22.60 -14.13 -5.28
N ALA A 137 -21.55 -14.95 -5.13
CA ALA A 137 -20.54 -14.76 -4.09
C ALA A 137 -19.81 -13.41 -4.24
N LYS A 138 -19.61 -12.93 -5.47
CA LYS A 138 -18.99 -11.63 -5.76
C LYS A 138 -19.91 -10.47 -5.41
N LYS A 139 -21.22 -10.60 -5.64
CA LYS A 139 -22.21 -9.63 -5.17
C LYS A 139 -22.25 -9.57 -3.65
N GLU A 140 -22.21 -10.72 -2.96
CA GLU A 140 -22.15 -10.77 -1.50
C GLU A 140 -20.87 -10.12 -0.96
N MET A 141 -19.72 -10.42 -1.55
CA MET A 141 -18.43 -9.81 -1.17
C MET A 141 -18.43 -8.29 -1.36
N LYS A 142 -19.03 -7.78 -2.44
CA LYS A 142 -19.11 -6.33 -2.71
C LYS A 142 -20.16 -5.59 -1.90
N ALA A 143 -21.10 -6.31 -1.29
CA ALA A 143 -22.15 -5.75 -0.45
C ALA A 143 -21.76 -5.62 1.03
N ARG A 144 -20.60 -6.17 1.41
CA ARG A 144 -19.97 -6.01 2.73
C ARG A 144 -19.07 -4.78 2.74
#